data_AF-A0A9X2SYN1-F1
#
_entry.id   AF-A0A9X2SYN1-F1
#
_cell.length_a   1.000
_cell.length_b   1.000
_cell.length_c   1.000
_cell.angle_alpha   90.00
_cell.angle_beta   90.00
_cell.angle_gamma   90.00
#
_symmetry.space_group_name_H-M   'P 1'
#
loop_
_entity.id
_entity.type
_entity.pdbx_description
1 polymer ?
#
loop_
_entity_poly.entity_id
_entity_poly.type
_entity_poly.pdbx_seq_one_letter_code
_entity_poly.pdbx_strand_id
1 'polypeptide(L)' 'IRKITDIAKLLVASENFTKRARGEQKPLTYSTIITELEKVWAIIKREDTTLIAPYGYDVRINH' A
#
# COMPACT_ATOMS: atom_id res chain seq x y z
N ILE A 1 -4.43 10.79 -8.45
CA ILE A 1 -3.44 10.31 -7.45
C ILE A 1 -2.20 9.88 -8.22
N ARG A 2 -1.08 10.59 -8.09
CA ARG A 2 0.16 10.29 -8.86
C ARG A 2 1.30 9.82 -7.96
N LYS A 3 1.26 10.10 -6.66
CA LYS A 3 2.31 9.75 -5.70
C LYS A 3 1.73 9.19 -4.40
N ILE A 4 2.50 8.36 -3.67
CA ILE A 4 2.15 7.85 -2.33
C ILE A 4 1.75 8.97 -1.37
N THR A 5 2.37 10.14 -1.51
CA THR A 5 2.05 11.34 -0.72
C THR A 5 0.63 11.86 -0.95
N ASP A 6 0.09 11.70 -2.16
CA ASP A 6 -1.29 12.13 -2.46
C ASP A 6 -2.29 11.21 -1.75
N ILE A 7 -1.99 9.91 -1.68
CA ILE A 7 -2.77 8.92 -0.92
C ILE A 7 -2.72 9.25 0.57
N ALA A 8 -1.53 9.51 1.11
CA ALA A 8 -1.37 9.85 2.53
C ALA A 8 -2.15 11.10 2.94
N LYS A 9 -2.19 12.13 2.09
CA LYS A 9 -2.98 13.35 2.34
C LYS A 9 -4.48 13.05 2.38
N LEU A 10 -4.98 12.22 1.47
CA LEU A 10 -6.39 11.79 1.48
C LEU A 10 -6.73 10.97 2.73
N LEU A 11 -5.84 10.07 3.16
CA LEU A 11 -6.05 9.26 4.35
C LEU A 11 -6.07 10.11 5.63
N VAL A 12 -5.18 11.09 5.75
CA VAL A 12 -5.21 12.04 6.88
C VAL A 12 -6.48 12.89 6.86
N ALA A 13 -6.86 13.43 5.71
CA ALA A 13 -8.07 14.24 5.58
C ALA A 13 -9.36 13.47 5.85
N SER A 14 -9.34 12.14 5.75
CA SER A 14 -10.50 11.31 6.05
C SER A 14 -10.80 11.18 7.54
N GLU A 15 -9.85 11.53 8.43
CA GLU A 15 -9.91 11.43 9.91
C GLU A 15 -10.31 10.06 10.50
N ASN A 16 -10.57 9.06 9.66
CA ASN A 16 -11.06 7.74 10.01
C ASN A 16 -9.94 6.70 10.08
N PHE A 17 -8.69 7.11 9.81
CA PHE A 17 -7.56 6.21 9.72
C PHE A 17 -6.88 6.02 11.08
N THR A 18 -7.16 4.88 11.72
CA THR A 18 -6.60 4.51 13.01
C THR A 18 -5.79 3.21 12.89
N LYS A 19 -4.72 3.09 13.67
CA LYS A 19 -3.97 1.85 13.82
C LYS A 19 -4.37 1.19 15.12
N ARG A 20 -4.64 -0.11 15.06
CA ARG A 20 -4.84 -0.91 16.26
C ARG A 20 -3.48 -1.39 16.77
N ALA A 21 -3.11 -0.98 17.99
CA ALA A 21 -1.88 -1.41 18.65
C ALA A 21 -2.20 -1.84 20.08
N ARG A 22 -1.92 -3.10 20.40
CA ARG A 22 -2.18 -3.70 21.73
C ARG A 22 -3.62 -3.49 22.22
N GLY A 23 -4.59 -3.63 21.32
CA GLY A 23 -6.03 -3.50 21.64
C GLY A 23 -6.58 -2.08 21.52
N GLU A 24 -5.74 -1.04 21.57
CA GLU A 24 -6.15 0.36 21.44
C GLU A 24 -6.17 0.82 19.98
N GLN A 25 -7.19 1.58 19.59
CA GLN A 25 -7.17 2.34 18.34
C GLN A 25 -6.48 3.68 18.59
N LYS A 26 -5.43 3.96 17.81
CA LYS A 26 -4.72 5.24 17.84
C LYS A 26 -4.84 5.94 16.48
N PRO A 27 -5.18 7.23 16.44
CA PRO A 27 -5.11 8.02 15.23
C PRO A 27 -3.70 7.94 14.63
N LEU A 28 -3.64 7.80 13.31
CA LEU A 28 -2.37 7.73 12.61
C LEU A 28 -1.91 9.13 12.21
N THR A 29 -0.65 9.46 12.51
CA THR A 29 -0.03 10.69 12.01
C THR A 29 0.33 10.53 10.54
N TYR A 30 0.46 11.66 9.82
CA TYR A 30 0.87 11.68 8.41
C TYR A 30 2.17 10.89 8.15
N SER A 31 3.18 11.07 9.02
CA SER A 31 4.45 10.35 8.92
C SER A 31 4.28 8.84 9.08
N THR A 32 3.42 8.41 10.01
CA THR A 32 3.13 6.98 10.19
C THR A 32 2.41 6.40 8.98
N ILE A 33 1.48 7.14 8.38
CA ILE A 33 0.75 6.70 7.18
C ILE A 33 1.71 6.51 6.00
N ILE A 34 2.65 7.44 5.79
CA ILE A 34 3.67 7.31 4.74
C ILE A 34 4.49 6.03 4.95
N THR A 35 5.01 5.82 6.15
CA THR A 35 5.83 4.63 6.46
C THR A 35 5.07 3.32 6.26
N GLU A 36 3.79 3.25 6.64
CA GLU A 36 2.97 2.04 6.43
C GLU A 36 2.64 1.84 4.94
N LEU A 37 2.37 2.90 4.18
CA LEU A 37 2.18 2.81 2.72
C LEU A 37 3.46 2.35 2.00
N GLU A 38 4.64 2.80 2.45
CA GLU A 38 5.92 2.36 1.91
C GLU A 38 6.18 0.87 2.17
N LYS A 39 5.79 0.35 3.35
CA LYS A 39 5.87 -1.09 3.63
C LYS A 39 4.95 -1.90 2.72
N VAL A 40 3.70 -1.46 2.53
CA VAL A 40 2.76 -2.12 1.61
C VAL A 40 3.31 -2.10 0.19
N TRP A 41 3.86 -0.97 -0.25
CA TRP A 41 4.51 -0.86 -1.56
C TRP A 41 5.72 -1.80 -1.71
N ALA A 42 6.53 -1.95 -0.66
CA ALA A 42 7.66 -2.87 -0.66
C ALA A 42 7.21 -4.35 -0.73
N ILE A 43 6.10 -4.70 -0.08
CA ILE A 43 5.50 -6.04 -0.17
C ILE A 43 4.97 -6.28 -1.59
N ILE A 44 4.19 -5.36 -2.16
CA ILE A 44 3.66 -5.47 -3.52
C ILE A 44 4.80 -5.64 -4.53
N LYS A 45 5.83 -4.79 -4.46
CA LYS A 45 7.01 -4.93 -5.34
C LYS A 45 7.68 -6.28 -5.19
N ARG A 46 7.79 -6.79 -3.97
CA ARG A 46 8.39 -8.09 -3.70
C ARG A 46 7.53 -9.23 -4.26
N GLU A 47 6.22 -9.20 -4.05
CA GLU A 47 5.28 -10.20 -4.58
C GLU A 47 5.24 -10.19 -6.11
N ASP A 48 5.21 -9.01 -6.75
CA ASP A 48 5.36 -8.87 -8.20
C ASP A 48 6.69 -9.48 -8.66
N THR A 49 7.82 -9.21 -8.00
CA THR A 49 9.10 -9.83 -8.39
C THR A 49 9.19 -11.33 -8.11
N THR A 50 8.33 -11.89 -7.24
CA THR A 50 8.34 -13.32 -6.91
C THR A 50 7.41 -14.13 -7.82
N LEU A 51 6.38 -13.50 -8.40
CA LEU A 51 5.48 -14.09 -9.40
C LEU A 51 5.94 -13.89 -10.86
N ILE A 52 6.86 -12.96 -11.13
CA ILE A 52 7.48 -12.78 -12.46
C ILE A 52 8.79 -13.59 -12.56
N ALA A 53 8.83 -14.80 -11.99
CA ALA A 53 9.70 -15.83 -12.53
C ALA A 53 9.07 -16.32 -13.85
N PRO A 54 9.84 -16.55 -14.93
CA PRO A 54 9.33 -16.69 -16.29
C PRO A 54 8.74 -18.09 -16.52
N TYR A 55 7.75 -18.48 -15.73
CA TYR A 55 6.86 -19.56 -16.14
C TYR A 55 5.89 -18.94 -17.13
N GLY A 56 6.14 -19.23 -18.41
CA GLY A 56 5.40 -18.73 -19.56
C GLY A 56 3.91 -19.03 -19.48
N TYR A 57 3.18 -18.21 -18.74
CA TYR A 57 1.75 -18.09 -18.90
C TYR A 57 1.52 -17.19 -20.10
N ASP A 58 1.14 -17.83 -21.19
CA ASP A 58 0.71 -17.20 -22.43
C ASP A 58 -0.62 -16.47 -22.15
N VAL A 59 -0.53 -15.23 -21.67
CA VAL A 59 -1.71 -14.40 -21.40
C VAL A 59 -2.18 -13.80 -22.72
N ARG A 60 -3.10 -14.50 -23.37
CA ARG A 60 -3.85 -13.96 -24.50
C ARG A 60 -4.85 -12.93 -23.99
N ILE A 61 -4.56 -11.66 -24.23
CA ILE A 61 -5.53 -10.57 -24.11
C ILE A 61 -6.39 -10.59 -25.38
N ASN A 62 -7.67 -10.97 -25.25
CA ASN A 62 -8.64 -10.81 -26.33
C ASN A 62 -8.97 -9.31 -26.47
N HIS A 63 -8.84 -8.81 -27.70
CA HIS A 63 -9.22 -7.46 -28.12
C HIS A 63 -10.74 -7.35 -28.29
#